data_AF-A0A846P0T2-F1
#
_entry.id   AF-A0A846P0T2-F1
#
_cell.length_a   1.000
_cell.length_b   1.000
_cell.length_c   1.000
_cell.angle_alpha   90.00
_cell.angle_beta   90.00
_cell.angle_gamma   90.00
#
_symmetry.space_group_name_H-M   'P 1'
#
loop_
_entity.id
_entity.type
_entity.pdbx_description
1 polymer ?
#
loop_
_entity_poly.entity_id
_entity_poly.type
_entity_poly.pdbx_seq_one_letter_code
_entity_poly.pdbx_strand_id
1 'polypeptide(L)'
;MSPSIEAVEAVELEYEEAPPFDPRTLLGEPGGDKRGINQTSPDIAFRVRTEKGTGLILTENKLVEHSFYSCSGRASGVENPDKTRCMDWENLLADLQERCWQLRWEEGTRRNRKYWDYIQLSEHGRRALTRCPAATAGYQLFRQQALAEGIAASGRYDLVVSCVAYDERNTDLIHCLRTSGVDNFATGWGALFDGRAQFSTFTHQQWVAWVRAHDSKGHWRGWLDYMESRYGYV
;
A
#
# COMPACT_ATOMS: atom_id res chain seq x y z
N MET A 1 -17.50 -12.19 7.78
CA MET A 1 -18.11 -11.41 6.67
C MET A 1 -17.63 -9.98 6.79
N SER A 2 -16.88 -9.51 5.80
CA SER A 2 -16.53 -8.09 5.66
C SER A 2 -17.81 -7.26 5.53
N PRO A 3 -17.95 -6.11 6.21
CA PRO A 3 -19.14 -5.29 6.07
C PRO A 3 -19.29 -4.82 4.61
N SER A 4 -20.52 -4.90 4.08
CA SER A 4 -20.78 -4.44 2.72
C SER A 4 -20.71 -2.91 2.65
N ILE A 5 -20.21 -2.37 1.53
CA ILE A 5 -20.12 -0.93 1.29
C ILE A 5 -21.47 -0.46 0.73
N GLU A 6 -22.07 0.54 1.36
CA GLU A 6 -23.36 1.11 0.96
C GLU A 6 -23.19 2.35 0.08
N ALA A 7 -22.20 3.20 0.38
CA ALA A 7 -21.94 4.43 -0.35
C ALA A 7 -20.50 4.91 -0.18
N VAL A 8 -20.01 5.66 -1.18
CA VAL A 8 -18.81 6.51 -1.06
C VAL A 8 -19.26 7.89 -0.59
N GLU A 9 -18.73 8.35 0.53
CA GLU A 9 -19.11 9.63 1.16
C GLU A 9 -18.12 10.76 0.84
N ALA A 10 -16.84 10.42 0.69
CA ALA A 10 -15.81 11.37 0.29
C ALA A 10 -14.68 10.67 -0.49
N VAL A 11 -14.03 11.46 -1.34
CA VAL A 11 -12.80 11.07 -2.05
C VAL A 11 -11.75 12.12 -1.76
N GLU A 12 -10.59 11.69 -1.29
CA GLU A 12 -9.44 12.52 -1.00
C GLU A 12 -8.31 12.15 -1.98
N LEU A 13 -7.69 13.16 -2.58
CA LEU A 13 -6.48 12.99 -3.37
C LEU A 13 -5.28 13.20 -2.46
N GLU A 14 -4.34 12.26 -2.47
CA GLU A 14 -3.22 12.17 -1.53
C GLU A 14 -3.73 12.11 -0.07
N TYR A 15 -3.95 10.90 0.44
CA TYR A 15 -4.52 10.70 1.79
C TYR A 15 -3.84 11.59 2.84
N GLU A 16 -4.67 12.35 3.54
CA GLU A 16 -4.27 13.27 4.59
C GLU A 16 -5.25 13.14 5.76
N GLU A 17 -4.74 12.72 6.91
CA GLU A 17 -5.52 12.62 8.14
C GLU A 17 -4.78 13.32 9.27
N ALA A 18 -5.51 13.75 10.29
CA ALA A 18 -4.90 14.35 11.47
C ALA A 18 -4.19 13.30 12.34
N PRO A 19 -3.18 13.72 13.13
CA PRO A 19 -2.63 12.89 14.19
C PRO A 19 -3.75 12.33 15.11
N PRO A 20 -3.62 11.08 15.59
CA PRO A 20 -2.45 10.21 15.49
C PRO A 20 -2.41 9.30 14.25
N PHE A 21 -3.30 9.49 13.28
CA PHE A 21 -3.47 8.59 12.13
C PHE A 21 -2.69 9.02 10.89
N ASP A 22 -2.01 10.15 10.96
CA ASP A 22 -1.08 10.58 9.93
C ASP A 22 0.16 9.66 9.89
N PRO A 23 0.75 9.41 8.71
CA PRO A 23 1.92 8.55 8.57
C PRO A 23 3.10 8.97 9.47
N ARG A 24 3.28 10.27 9.73
CA ARG A 24 4.36 10.76 10.60
C ARG A 24 4.19 10.31 12.05
N THR A 25 2.99 10.42 12.63
CA THR A 25 2.76 10.02 14.02
C THR A 25 2.62 8.51 14.13
N LEU A 26 1.81 7.91 13.24
CA LEU A 26 1.48 6.49 13.27
C LEU A 26 2.70 5.64 12.89
N LEU A 27 3.30 5.89 11.73
CA LEU A 27 4.37 5.06 11.17
C LEU A 27 5.78 5.59 11.48
N GLY A 28 5.91 6.68 12.25
CA GLY A 28 7.20 7.25 12.61
C GLY A 28 7.95 7.88 11.42
N GLU A 29 7.24 8.24 10.36
CA GLU A 29 7.85 8.82 9.16
C GLU A 29 8.34 10.26 9.43
N PRO A 30 9.44 10.71 8.80
CA PRO A 30 9.93 12.06 8.98
C PRO A 30 8.90 13.05 8.45
N GLY A 31 8.77 14.19 9.13
CA GLY A 31 8.13 15.37 8.56
C GLY A 31 9.04 15.97 7.49
N GLY A 32 8.45 16.57 6.46
CA GLY A 32 9.16 17.37 5.48
C GLY A 32 8.27 18.51 4.98
N ASP A 33 8.88 19.50 4.32
CA ASP A 33 8.16 20.68 3.82
C ASP A 33 7.27 20.37 2.60
N LYS A 34 7.44 19.18 2.00
CA LYS A 34 6.67 18.70 0.85
C LYS A 34 6.03 17.35 1.16
N ARG A 35 4.73 17.26 0.87
CA ARG A 35 3.94 16.02 0.96
C ARG A 35 4.55 14.93 0.08
N GLY A 36 4.38 13.67 0.50
CA GLY A 36 4.87 12.48 -0.23
C GLY A 36 6.38 12.22 -0.14
N ILE A 37 7.22 13.22 0.17
CA ILE A 37 8.67 13.00 0.30
C ILE A 37 8.95 12.22 1.58
N ASN A 38 9.44 10.99 1.43
CA ASN A 38 9.73 10.07 2.53
C ASN A 38 8.53 9.73 3.43
N GLN A 39 7.31 10.03 2.95
CA GLN A 39 6.04 9.77 3.63
C GLN A 39 5.14 8.86 2.79
N THR A 40 4.26 8.14 3.46
CA THR A 40 3.30 7.22 2.87
C THR A 40 2.09 8.05 2.53
N SER A 41 1.79 8.18 1.25
CA SER A 41 0.66 8.98 0.79
C SER A 41 -0.04 8.16 -0.27
N PRO A 42 -1.02 7.32 0.12
CA PRO A 42 -1.93 6.68 -0.83
C PRO A 42 -2.50 7.73 -1.78
N ASP A 43 -2.45 7.47 -3.08
CA ASP A 43 -2.87 8.43 -4.12
C ASP A 43 -4.33 8.86 -3.93
N ILE A 44 -5.18 7.94 -3.47
CA ILE A 44 -6.60 8.17 -3.26
C ILE A 44 -7.04 7.55 -1.93
N ALA A 45 -7.82 8.26 -1.13
CA ALA A 45 -8.59 7.67 -0.05
C ALA A 45 -10.09 7.82 -0.29
N PHE A 46 -10.82 6.70 -0.20
CA PHE A 46 -12.28 6.70 -0.19
C PHE A 46 -12.75 6.57 1.25
N ARG A 47 -13.54 7.55 1.71
CA ARG A 47 -14.36 7.38 2.91
C ARG A 47 -15.68 6.79 2.49
N VAL A 48 -16.04 5.67 3.10
CA VAL A 48 -17.23 4.91 2.72
C VAL A 48 -18.14 4.73 3.93
N ARG A 49 -19.44 4.69 3.67
CA ARG A 49 -20.41 4.14 4.62
C ARG A 49 -20.56 2.65 4.35
N THR A 50 -20.56 1.89 5.43
CA THR A 50 -20.78 0.45 5.43
C THR A 50 -22.04 0.14 6.23
N GLU A 51 -22.60 -1.06 6.07
CA GLU A 51 -23.75 -1.53 6.86
C GLU A 51 -23.52 -1.44 8.38
N LYS A 52 -22.26 -1.42 8.84
CA LYS A 52 -21.89 -1.44 10.26
C LYS A 52 -21.39 -0.09 10.79
N GLY A 53 -21.20 0.89 9.91
CA GLY A 53 -20.67 2.21 10.26
C GLY A 53 -19.81 2.78 9.16
N THR A 54 -18.55 3.14 9.44
CA THR A 54 -17.69 3.86 8.48
C THR A 54 -16.48 3.04 8.06
N GLY A 55 -16.01 3.27 6.84
CA GLY A 55 -14.86 2.58 6.28
C GLY A 55 -13.89 3.54 5.59
N LEU A 56 -12.66 3.07 5.43
CA LEU A 56 -11.57 3.77 4.76
C LEU A 56 -10.89 2.83 3.76
N ILE A 57 -10.78 3.26 2.50
CA ILE A 57 -10.06 2.52 1.46
C ILE A 57 -8.90 3.38 0.99
N LEU A 58 -7.68 2.97 1.33
CA LEU A 58 -6.43 3.63 0.93
C LEU A 58 -5.95 2.99 -0.37
N THR A 59 -5.90 3.75 -1.45
CA THR A 59 -5.62 3.24 -2.80
C THR A 59 -4.35 3.85 -3.37
N GLU A 60 -3.40 3.00 -3.76
CA GLU A 60 -2.30 3.35 -4.65
C GLU A 60 -2.76 3.10 -6.10
N ASN A 61 -2.49 4.05 -6.99
CA ASN A 61 -2.91 4.02 -8.39
C ASN A 61 -1.70 3.86 -9.31
N LYS A 62 -1.56 2.69 -9.94
CA LYS A 62 -0.42 2.32 -10.80
C LYS A 62 -0.82 2.25 -12.27
N LEU A 63 -0.71 3.37 -12.97
CA LEU A 63 -1.11 3.49 -14.38
C LEU A 63 -0.16 2.76 -15.32
N VAL A 64 1.13 3.08 -15.26
CA VAL A 64 2.14 2.59 -16.23
C VAL A 64 3.41 2.07 -15.56
N GLU A 65 3.52 2.23 -14.24
CA GLU A 65 4.66 1.79 -13.46
C GLU A 65 4.80 0.27 -13.49
N HIS A 66 6.02 -0.23 -13.64
CA HIS A 66 6.30 -1.67 -13.71
C HIS A 66 6.56 -2.32 -12.35
N SER A 67 6.65 -1.53 -11.28
CA SER A 67 6.87 -2.04 -9.92
C SER A 67 6.49 -0.99 -8.88
N PHE A 68 6.45 -1.39 -7.61
CA PHE A 68 6.54 -0.43 -6.51
C PHE A 68 8.00 -0.09 -6.22
N TYR A 69 8.25 0.98 -5.47
CA TYR A 69 9.63 1.35 -5.11
C TYR A 69 10.32 0.30 -4.23
N SER A 70 11.65 0.28 -4.29
CA SER A 70 12.50 -0.46 -3.36
C SER A 70 12.54 0.21 -1.98
N CYS A 71 12.89 -0.56 -0.94
CA CYS A 71 13.09 -0.03 0.40
C CYS A 71 14.09 1.13 0.40
N SER A 72 13.72 2.27 0.99
CA SER A 72 14.62 3.44 1.04
C SER A 72 15.93 3.16 1.77
N GLY A 73 15.94 2.23 2.72
CA GLY A 73 17.15 1.74 3.39
C GLY A 73 18.13 1.00 2.46
N ARG A 74 17.75 0.71 1.22
CA ARG A 74 18.62 0.14 0.18
C ARG A 74 18.97 1.14 -0.91
N ALA A 75 18.42 2.35 -0.87
CA ALA A 75 18.68 3.37 -1.88
C ALA A 75 20.16 3.72 -1.95
N SER A 76 20.61 4.19 -3.10
CA SER A 76 21.95 4.78 -3.23
C SER A 76 22.07 6.01 -2.34
N GLY A 77 23.25 6.24 -1.75
CA GLY A 77 23.49 7.37 -0.84
C GLY A 77 22.95 7.21 0.58
N VAL A 78 22.28 6.10 0.91
CA VAL A 78 21.88 5.77 2.29
C VAL A 78 22.97 4.94 2.98
N GLU A 79 23.38 5.36 4.19
CA GLU A 79 24.37 4.72 5.06
C GLU A 79 23.83 3.46 5.77
N ASN A 80 23.24 2.55 4.99
CA ASN A 80 22.94 1.22 5.49
C ASN A 80 24.22 0.36 5.38
N PRO A 81 24.83 -0.05 6.51
CA PRO A 81 26.10 -0.78 6.52
C PRO A 81 25.99 -2.14 5.84
N ASP A 82 24.78 -2.69 5.73
CA ASP A 82 24.53 -3.94 5.03
C ASP A 82 23.12 -3.98 4.43
N LYS A 83 23.04 -3.62 3.14
CA LYS A 83 21.80 -3.61 2.35
C LYS A 83 21.29 -5.01 2.01
N THR A 84 22.05 -6.07 2.32
CA THR A 84 21.71 -7.46 2.02
C THR A 84 20.97 -8.17 3.16
N ARG A 85 20.98 -7.61 4.39
CA ARG A 85 20.25 -8.19 5.53
C ARG A 85 18.77 -8.48 5.24
N CYS A 86 18.13 -7.62 4.47
CA CYS A 86 16.72 -7.79 4.13
C CYS A 86 16.46 -8.90 3.10
N MET A 87 17.52 -9.46 2.49
CA MET A 87 17.46 -10.55 1.51
C MET A 87 17.50 -11.92 2.19
N ASP A 88 17.95 -11.97 3.43
CA ASP A 88 18.02 -13.17 4.26
C ASP A 88 16.78 -13.23 5.16
N TRP A 89 15.71 -13.85 4.65
CA TRP A 89 14.39 -13.81 5.28
C TRP A 89 14.35 -14.44 6.66
N GLU A 90 14.90 -15.65 6.80
CA GLU A 90 14.85 -16.41 8.04
C GLU A 90 15.51 -15.63 9.17
N ASN A 91 16.72 -15.12 8.91
CA ASN A 91 17.44 -14.35 9.89
C ASN A 91 16.79 -12.99 10.15
N LEU A 92 16.29 -12.30 9.12
CA LEU A 92 15.56 -11.05 9.31
C LEU A 92 14.34 -11.24 10.23
N LEU A 93 13.56 -12.30 10.02
CA LEU A 93 12.36 -12.58 10.80
C LEU A 93 12.69 -12.97 12.25
N ALA A 94 13.82 -13.67 12.47
CA ALA A 94 14.28 -14.03 13.80
C ALA A 94 14.66 -12.81 14.65
N ASP A 95 15.09 -11.70 14.03
CA ASP A 95 15.51 -10.49 14.74
C ASP A 95 15.26 -9.23 13.91
N LEU A 96 13.99 -8.84 13.77
CA LEU A 96 13.59 -7.68 12.98
C LEU A 96 14.20 -6.39 13.52
N GLN A 97 14.22 -6.20 14.84
CA GLN A 97 14.68 -4.97 15.49
C GLN A 97 16.15 -4.71 15.18
N GLU A 98 16.97 -5.76 15.22
CA GLU A 98 18.39 -5.63 14.91
C GLU A 98 18.66 -5.70 13.40
N ARG A 99 17.89 -6.43 12.59
CA ARG A 99 18.27 -6.65 11.18
C ARG A 99 17.62 -5.66 10.21
N CYS A 100 16.46 -5.12 10.54
CA CYS A 100 15.81 -4.14 9.69
C CYS A 100 16.39 -2.75 9.92
N TRP A 101 17.20 -2.26 8.97
CA TRP A 101 17.76 -0.90 9.03
C TRP A 101 16.68 0.19 9.22
N GLN A 102 15.46 -0.02 8.71
CA GLN A 102 14.35 0.92 8.87
C GLN A 102 13.91 1.11 10.34
N LEU A 103 14.15 0.11 11.19
CA LEU A 103 13.82 0.13 12.62
C LEU A 103 14.95 0.71 13.49
N ARG A 104 16.18 0.74 12.97
CA ARG A 104 17.32 1.27 13.71
C ARG A 104 17.45 2.79 13.59
N TRP A 105 17.79 3.36 14.74
CA TRP A 105 18.18 4.75 14.96
C TRP A 105 19.52 5.00 14.25
N GLU A 106 19.57 6.02 13.41
CA GLU A 106 20.84 6.68 13.11
C GLU A 106 20.97 7.78 14.15
N GLU A 107 22.09 7.81 14.88
CA GLU A 107 22.32 8.71 16.03
C GLU A 107 21.92 10.17 15.77
N GLY A 108 20.67 10.52 16.12
CA GLY A 108 20.18 11.89 16.18
C GLY A 108 19.57 12.50 14.91
N THR A 109 19.50 11.80 13.78
CA THR A 109 19.08 12.40 12.49
C THR A 109 17.78 11.87 11.90
N ARG A 110 17.41 10.60 12.16
CA ARG A 110 16.25 9.94 11.52
C ARG A 110 15.28 9.34 12.53
N ARG A 111 13.97 9.52 12.29
CA ARG A 111 12.93 8.81 13.05
C ARG A 111 12.84 7.34 12.62
N ASN A 112 12.84 6.43 13.59
CA ASN A 112 12.59 5.01 13.35
C ASN A 112 11.22 4.82 12.72
N ARG A 113 11.16 4.01 11.67
CA ARG A 113 9.89 3.63 11.07
C ARG A 113 9.23 2.59 11.95
N LYS A 114 7.91 2.64 12.05
CA LYS A 114 7.09 1.74 12.86
C LYS A 114 6.29 0.75 12.02
N TYR A 115 6.70 0.50 10.77
CA TYR A 115 5.93 -0.36 9.87
C TYR A 115 5.72 -1.76 10.46
N TRP A 116 6.77 -2.34 11.03
CA TRP A 116 6.72 -3.67 11.64
C TRP A 116 5.94 -3.72 12.96
N ASP A 117 5.64 -2.58 13.58
CA ASP A 117 4.81 -2.53 14.80
C ASP A 117 3.34 -2.87 14.49
N TYR A 118 2.91 -2.67 13.23
CA TYR A 118 1.53 -2.90 12.78
C TYR A 118 1.38 -4.11 11.85
N ILE A 119 2.46 -4.57 11.23
CA ILE A 119 2.42 -5.72 10.32
C ILE A 119 2.43 -7.02 11.11
N GLN A 120 1.36 -7.80 10.95
CA GLN A 120 1.27 -9.17 11.45
C GLN A 120 1.33 -10.13 10.28
N LEU A 121 2.43 -10.88 10.16
CA LEU A 121 2.58 -11.89 9.10
C LEU A 121 1.77 -13.14 9.41
N SER A 122 1.05 -13.61 8.41
CA SER A 122 0.37 -14.89 8.46
C SER A 122 1.36 -16.06 8.44
N GLU A 123 0.89 -17.24 8.81
CA GLU A 123 1.69 -18.47 8.69
C GLU A 123 2.08 -18.73 7.22
N HIS A 124 1.18 -18.42 6.28
CA HIS A 124 1.48 -18.45 4.85
C HIS A 124 2.59 -17.46 4.49
N GLY A 125 2.47 -16.19 4.92
CA GLY A 125 3.45 -15.15 4.62
C GLY A 125 4.84 -15.48 5.15
N ARG A 126 4.94 -16.05 6.35
CA ARG A 126 6.21 -16.51 6.94
C ARG A 126 6.93 -17.56 6.08
N ARG A 127 6.17 -18.46 5.44
CA ARG A 127 6.71 -19.52 4.56
C ARG A 127 6.92 -19.09 3.12
N ALA A 128 6.02 -18.26 2.58
CA ALA A 128 6.01 -17.88 1.17
C ALA A 128 7.13 -16.88 0.87
N LEU A 129 7.44 -15.98 1.81
CA LEU A 129 8.44 -14.95 1.60
C LEU A 129 9.85 -15.55 1.58
N THR A 130 10.65 -15.13 0.60
CA THR A 130 12.07 -15.51 0.48
C THR A 130 13.03 -14.39 0.86
N ARG A 131 12.49 -13.19 1.11
CA ARG A 131 13.16 -11.96 1.58
C ARG A 131 12.11 -11.01 2.14
N CYS A 132 12.55 -9.90 2.71
CA CYS A 132 11.65 -8.81 3.08
C CYS A 132 10.77 -8.36 1.89
N PRO A 133 9.44 -8.30 2.05
CA PRO A 133 8.53 -7.94 0.95
C PRO A 133 8.77 -6.50 0.45
N ALA A 134 9.29 -5.62 1.31
CA ALA A 134 9.65 -4.26 0.95
C ALA A 134 11.01 -4.11 0.24
N ALA A 135 11.84 -5.16 0.17
CA ALA A 135 13.26 -5.01 -0.19
C ALA A 135 13.45 -4.39 -1.59
N THR A 136 12.85 -4.99 -2.61
CA THR A 136 13.18 -4.70 -4.02
C THR A 136 12.11 -3.91 -4.74
N ALA A 137 10.85 -4.32 -4.62
CA ALA A 137 9.78 -3.82 -5.48
C ALA A 137 8.43 -3.69 -4.77
N GLY A 138 8.40 -3.73 -3.43
CA GLY A 138 7.17 -3.75 -2.63
C GLY A 138 7.11 -2.72 -1.52
N TYR A 139 8.01 -1.74 -1.48
CA TYR A 139 8.12 -0.83 -0.34
C TYR A 139 6.90 0.08 -0.19
N GLN A 140 6.37 0.64 -1.28
CA GLN A 140 5.14 1.47 -1.20
C GLN A 140 3.97 0.65 -0.66
N LEU A 141 3.77 -0.54 -1.22
CA LEU A 141 2.71 -1.46 -0.82
C LEU A 141 2.83 -1.89 0.65
N PHE A 142 4.05 -2.18 1.10
CA PHE A 142 4.35 -2.51 2.50
C PHE A 142 4.02 -1.38 3.47
N ARG A 143 4.37 -0.14 3.11
CA ARG A 143 4.07 1.03 3.95
C ARG A 143 2.58 1.35 3.99
N GLN A 144 1.90 1.26 2.85
CA GLN A 144 0.45 1.42 2.79
C GLN A 144 -0.26 0.33 3.61
N GLN A 145 0.18 -0.93 3.53
CA GLN A 145 -0.37 -1.98 4.38
C GLN A 145 -0.16 -1.64 5.86
N ALA A 146 1.05 -1.23 6.26
CA ALA A 146 1.31 -0.84 7.65
C ALA A 146 0.44 0.34 8.11
N LEU A 147 0.20 1.33 7.23
CA LEU A 147 -0.72 2.45 7.48
C LEU A 147 -2.13 1.94 7.73
N ALA A 148 -2.64 1.09 6.82
CA ALA A 148 -3.97 0.51 6.91
C ALA A 148 -4.14 -0.31 8.20
N GLU A 149 -3.15 -1.15 8.54
CA GLU A 149 -3.17 -1.95 9.78
C GLU A 149 -3.18 -1.07 11.03
N GLY A 150 -2.34 -0.03 11.08
CA GLY A 150 -2.28 0.88 12.21
C GLY A 150 -3.60 1.64 12.43
N ILE A 151 -4.27 2.06 11.34
CA ILE A 151 -5.58 2.69 11.40
C ILE A 151 -6.66 1.65 11.81
N ALA A 152 -6.63 0.45 11.25
CA ALA A 152 -7.59 -0.61 11.59
C ALA A 152 -7.47 -1.04 13.06
N ALA A 153 -6.25 -1.08 13.60
CA ALA A 153 -5.98 -1.42 14.98
C ALA A 153 -6.63 -0.43 15.98
N SER A 154 -6.84 0.82 15.57
CA SER A 154 -7.45 1.84 16.43
C SER A 154 -8.96 1.66 16.63
N GLY A 155 -9.61 0.84 15.80
CA GLY A 155 -11.07 0.64 15.82
C GLY A 155 -11.88 1.87 15.41
N ARG A 156 -11.27 2.87 14.76
CA ARG A 156 -11.97 4.07 14.29
C ARG A 156 -12.92 3.78 13.13
N TYR A 157 -12.59 2.78 12.33
CA TYR A 157 -13.36 2.35 11.17
C TYR A 157 -13.71 0.88 11.30
N ASP A 158 -14.90 0.51 10.83
CA ASP A 158 -15.37 -0.87 10.77
C ASP A 158 -14.72 -1.64 9.61
N LEU A 159 -14.23 -0.90 8.62
CA LEU A 159 -13.54 -1.41 7.44
C LEU A 159 -12.33 -0.53 7.14
N VAL A 160 -11.15 -1.14 7.03
CA VAL A 160 -9.97 -0.49 6.45
C VAL A 160 -9.40 -1.40 5.38
N VAL A 161 -9.17 -0.86 4.19
CA VAL A 161 -8.66 -1.60 3.04
C VAL A 161 -7.41 -0.92 2.51
N SER A 162 -6.31 -1.66 2.39
CA SER A 162 -5.17 -1.32 1.52
C SER A 162 -5.49 -1.80 0.11
N CYS A 163 -5.52 -0.87 -0.84
CA CYS A 163 -6.02 -1.10 -2.19
C CYS A 163 -4.98 -0.71 -3.24
N VAL A 164 -5.00 -1.40 -4.38
CA VAL A 164 -4.24 -1.01 -5.57
C VAL A 164 -5.17 -0.97 -6.78
N ALA A 165 -5.19 0.18 -7.46
CA ALA A 165 -5.73 0.32 -8.80
C ALA A 165 -4.60 0.10 -9.81
N TYR A 166 -4.80 -0.77 -10.81
CA TYR A 166 -3.74 -1.13 -11.76
C TYR A 166 -4.27 -1.46 -13.16
N ASP A 167 -3.39 -1.46 -14.17
CA ASP A 167 -3.72 -2.00 -15.49
C ASP A 167 -3.52 -3.52 -15.50
N GLU A 168 -4.57 -4.30 -15.79
CA GLU A 168 -4.50 -5.77 -15.80
C GLU A 168 -3.57 -6.35 -16.87
N ARG A 169 -3.20 -5.54 -17.87
CA ARG A 169 -2.26 -5.91 -18.93
C ARG A 169 -0.81 -5.71 -18.51
N ASN A 170 -0.55 -5.02 -17.39
CA ASN A 170 0.79 -4.73 -16.90
C ASN A 170 1.36 -5.93 -16.13
N THR A 171 1.83 -6.93 -16.89
CA THR A 171 2.39 -8.17 -16.34
C THR A 171 3.63 -7.93 -15.48
N ASP A 172 4.43 -6.91 -15.79
CA ASP A 172 5.62 -6.58 -15.01
C ASP A 172 5.25 -6.13 -13.60
N LEU A 173 4.26 -5.24 -13.48
CA LEU A 173 3.75 -4.81 -12.18
C LEU A 173 3.12 -5.99 -11.42
N ILE A 174 2.27 -6.78 -12.08
CA ILE A 174 1.61 -7.95 -11.49
C ILE A 174 2.63 -8.90 -10.86
N HIS A 175 3.76 -9.12 -11.54
CA HIS A 175 4.80 -10.07 -11.12
C HIS A 175 6.02 -9.44 -10.44
N CYS A 176 6.00 -8.14 -10.13
CA CYS A 176 7.18 -7.43 -9.64
C CYS A 176 7.71 -7.96 -8.29
N LEU A 177 6.86 -8.64 -7.52
CA LEU A 177 7.20 -9.21 -6.21
C LEU A 177 7.61 -10.70 -6.27
N ARG A 178 7.73 -11.31 -7.46
CA ARG A 178 8.07 -12.74 -7.60
C ARG A 178 9.37 -13.09 -6.89
N THR A 179 10.36 -12.19 -6.95
CA THR A 179 11.65 -12.38 -6.26
C THR A 179 11.53 -12.36 -4.73
N SER A 180 10.43 -11.85 -4.19
CA SER A 180 10.10 -11.91 -2.78
C SER A 180 9.24 -13.11 -2.40
N GLY A 181 8.83 -13.95 -3.36
CA GLY A 181 7.96 -15.11 -3.13
C GLY A 181 6.48 -14.85 -3.40
N VAL A 182 6.13 -13.67 -3.93
CA VAL A 182 4.74 -13.33 -4.30
C VAL A 182 4.65 -13.27 -5.82
N ASP A 183 4.15 -14.34 -6.45
CA ASP A 183 4.09 -14.41 -7.91
C ASP A 183 3.17 -13.33 -8.50
N ASN A 184 1.98 -13.14 -7.93
CA ASN A 184 1.03 -12.11 -8.36
C ASN A 184 0.64 -11.27 -7.14
N PHE A 185 0.97 -9.97 -7.13
CA PHE A 185 0.65 -9.13 -5.97
C PHE A 185 -0.86 -8.97 -5.76
N ALA A 186 -1.66 -8.95 -6.82
CA ALA A 186 -3.08 -8.65 -6.76
C ALA A 186 -3.88 -9.73 -6.01
N THR A 187 -3.36 -10.97 -6.00
CA THR A 187 -3.98 -12.10 -5.29
C THR A 187 -3.14 -12.62 -4.12
N GLY A 188 -1.81 -12.47 -4.17
CA GLY A 188 -0.90 -13.03 -3.18
C GLY A 188 -0.56 -12.09 -2.03
N TRP A 189 -0.63 -10.77 -2.23
CA TRP A 189 -0.15 -9.81 -1.21
C TRP A 189 -0.98 -9.86 0.08
N GLY A 190 -2.30 -9.84 -0.03
CA GLY A 190 -3.20 -9.87 1.14
C GLY A 190 -3.01 -11.11 2.01
N ALA A 191 -2.72 -12.27 1.39
CA ALA A 191 -2.53 -13.53 2.10
C ALA A 191 -1.26 -13.57 2.97
N LEU A 192 -0.35 -12.59 2.82
CA LEU A 192 0.85 -12.49 3.65
C LEU A 192 0.57 -12.05 5.08
N PHE A 193 -0.60 -11.45 5.35
CA PHE A 193 -0.89 -10.76 6.60
C PHE A 193 -2.12 -11.33 7.30
N ASP A 194 -2.06 -11.42 8.62
CA ASP A 194 -3.16 -11.83 9.51
C ASP A 194 -3.66 -10.64 10.36
N GLY A 195 -3.49 -9.42 9.84
CA GLY A 195 -3.90 -8.19 10.50
C GLY A 195 -5.41 -7.91 10.41
N ARG A 196 -5.80 -6.70 10.81
CA ARG A 196 -7.21 -6.24 10.78
C ARG A 196 -7.57 -5.56 9.46
N ALA A 197 -6.61 -4.95 8.79
CA ALA A 197 -6.87 -4.34 7.49
C ALA A 197 -7.03 -5.41 6.41
N GLN A 198 -7.90 -5.13 5.45
CA GLN A 198 -8.06 -5.99 4.28
C GLN A 198 -7.14 -5.51 3.16
N PHE A 199 -6.88 -6.40 2.21
CA PHE A 199 -6.22 -6.05 0.96
C PHE A 199 -7.17 -6.32 -0.20
N SER A 200 -7.24 -5.39 -1.14
CA SER A 200 -8.04 -5.54 -2.37
C SER A 200 -7.33 -4.92 -3.56
N THR A 201 -7.77 -5.27 -4.75
CA THR A 201 -7.36 -4.60 -5.98
C THR A 201 -8.55 -4.42 -6.91
N PHE A 202 -8.45 -3.45 -7.81
CA PHE A 202 -9.32 -3.34 -8.96
C PHE A 202 -8.53 -2.85 -10.17
N THR A 203 -9.01 -3.14 -11.36
CA THR A 203 -8.32 -2.76 -12.59
C THR A 203 -8.86 -1.45 -13.13
N HIS A 204 -8.03 -0.67 -13.84
CA HIS A 204 -8.51 0.54 -14.52
C HIS A 204 -9.60 0.21 -15.54
N GLN A 205 -9.52 -0.95 -16.18
CA GLN A 205 -10.53 -1.49 -17.07
C GLN A 205 -11.87 -1.68 -16.33
N GLN A 206 -11.85 -2.31 -15.14
CA GLN A 206 -13.04 -2.46 -14.30
C GLN A 206 -13.64 -1.11 -13.93
N TRP A 207 -12.80 -0.13 -13.59
CA TRP A 207 -13.27 1.21 -13.26
C TRP A 207 -13.89 1.92 -14.48
N VAL A 208 -13.21 1.93 -15.63
CA VAL A 208 -13.73 2.52 -16.87
C VAL A 208 -15.06 1.86 -17.28
N ALA A 209 -15.13 0.53 -17.23
CA ALA A 209 -16.36 -0.20 -17.51
C ALA A 209 -17.50 0.18 -16.55
N TRP A 210 -17.20 0.34 -15.25
CA TRP A 210 -18.18 0.79 -14.27
C TRP A 210 -18.69 2.20 -14.57
N VAL A 211 -17.80 3.15 -14.89
CA VAL A 211 -18.21 4.52 -15.23
C VAL A 211 -19.07 4.53 -16.49
N ARG A 212 -18.71 3.78 -17.54
CA ARG A 212 -19.53 3.65 -18.77
C ARG A 212 -20.94 3.15 -18.44
N ALA A 213 -21.07 2.18 -17.55
CA ALA A 213 -22.36 1.60 -17.17
C ALA A 213 -23.22 2.53 -16.30
N HIS A 214 -22.62 3.46 -15.54
CA HIS A 214 -23.32 4.26 -14.53
C HIS A 214 -23.37 5.77 -14.84
N ASP A 215 -22.62 6.27 -15.82
CA ASP A 215 -22.67 7.66 -16.29
C ASP A 215 -23.87 7.92 -17.22
N SER A 216 -25.07 7.66 -16.70
CA SER A 216 -26.35 7.83 -17.42
C SER A 216 -26.57 9.24 -17.96
N LYS A 217 -25.91 10.26 -17.40
CA LYS A 217 -26.01 11.66 -17.80
C LYS A 217 -24.86 12.13 -18.71
N GLY A 218 -23.88 11.28 -18.98
CA GLY A 218 -22.75 11.59 -19.85
C GLY A 218 -21.80 12.64 -19.28
N HIS A 219 -21.76 12.84 -17.95
CA HIS A 219 -20.89 13.82 -17.30
C HIS A 219 -19.41 13.50 -17.50
N TRP A 220 -19.07 12.23 -17.67
CA TRP A 220 -17.70 11.73 -17.74
C TRP A 220 -17.25 11.38 -19.15
N ARG A 221 -18.02 11.74 -20.18
CA ARG A 221 -17.69 11.41 -21.58
C ARG A 221 -16.30 11.88 -21.98
N GLY A 222 -15.93 13.12 -21.70
CA GLY A 222 -14.59 13.63 -22.01
C GLY A 222 -13.47 12.91 -21.26
N TRP A 223 -13.72 12.46 -20.03
CA TRP A 223 -12.77 11.63 -19.29
C TRP A 223 -12.65 10.23 -19.91
N LEU A 224 -13.78 9.60 -20.27
CA LEU A 224 -13.79 8.31 -20.95
C LEU A 224 -13.03 8.35 -22.29
N ASP A 225 -13.25 9.39 -23.09
CA ASP A 225 -12.56 9.62 -24.36
C ASP A 225 -11.04 9.79 -24.13
N TYR A 226 -10.66 10.51 -23.08
CA TYR A 226 -9.25 10.62 -22.68
C TYR A 226 -8.66 9.28 -22.26
N MET A 227 -9.35 8.50 -21.42
CA MET A 227 -8.87 7.20 -20.95
C MET A 227 -8.71 6.20 -22.11
N GLU A 228 -9.67 6.19 -23.04
CA GLU A 228 -9.62 5.36 -24.24
C GLU A 228 -8.46 5.79 -25.16
N SER A 229 -8.34 7.08 -25.46
CA SER A 229 -7.29 7.56 -26.36
C SER A 229 -5.88 7.45 -25.77
N ARG A 230 -5.71 7.70 -24.47
CA ARG A 230 -4.39 7.71 -23.82
C ARG A 230 -3.91 6.32 -23.45
N TYR A 231 -4.81 5.46 -22.97
CA TYR A 231 -4.48 4.17 -22.35
C TYR A 231 -5.15 2.97 -23.04
N GLY A 232 -6.06 3.18 -23.98
CA GLY A 232 -6.74 2.10 -24.70
C GLY A 232 -7.72 1.32 -23.81
N TYR A 233 -8.32 1.95 -22.81
CA TYR A 233 -9.37 1.33 -21.99
C TYR A 233 -10.73 1.48 -22.70
N VAL A 234 -11.17 0.38 -23.31
CA VAL A 234 -12.45 0.25 -24.04
C VAL A 234 -13.49 -0.51 -23.24
#